data_AF-A0A9P4P520-F1
#
_entry.id   AF-A0A9P4P520-F1
#
_cell.length_a   1.000
_cell.length_b   1.000
_cell.length_c   1.000
_cell.angle_alpha   90.00
_cell.angle_beta   90.00
_cell.angle_gamma   90.00
#
_symmetry.space_group_name_H-M   'P 1'
#
loop_
_entity.id
_entity.type
_entity.pdbx_description
1 polymer ?
#
loop_
_entity_poly.entity_id
_entity_poly.type
_entity_poly.pdbx_seq_one_letter_code
_entity_poly.pdbx_strand_id
1 'polypeptide(L)'
;MFPHIIGNDVSHHDLSNALSLALSASQTQSNILEDGDLFSKTKETHNMELIQLDPNPSRDYESLNFRDAAQLSSHFQSSGFDAAYCHFPVEIYLIHQQDTWSSLNVSRDMICILLDRYILGPGFLHMLACFRDRYLPTEEGFSGAPQTIISPGRSEFGWVYKYSEKKDVRFGNPWRIRHTGIYQVHDHVRGKSVLIIVSPSPTAHFTSYLRDTLRQSQFRSILLANPMVIHTMLISSHLYSWRGYLEYQETLLIKLDMQSACTALEDPLVSFDTLKEVRVIEKHILPIEQITNSFYMQLDGLQRAFEQFVKASDADQGLQLPIRAAIEQFRSDATSYKNQAMHIFKKTQSTAQSISDSLNLTYQQLAQSQNRNTFMMATSARDDSIAIRAITLVTSFYLPFSFVATIFGMNLVDFDSQSRNLAVSNQMWLYFVISVPLTAVTLLCWRWRMRIYRQGYGMEDMKSQDDTKSLRSNSDIEMV
;
A
#
# COMPACT_ATOMS: atom_id res chain seq x y z
N MET A 1 32.21 3.99 45.18
CA MET A 1 31.38 3.04 44.42
C MET A 1 30.44 3.82 43.48
N PHE A 2 31.03 4.51 42.51
CA PHE A 2 30.35 5.19 41.41
C PHE A 2 31.21 4.91 40.18
N PRO A 3 30.76 4.10 39.20
CA PRO A 3 31.55 3.90 38.00
C PRO A 3 31.34 5.09 37.07
N HIS A 4 32.47 5.60 36.58
CA HIS A 4 32.58 6.36 35.34
C HIS A 4 31.71 5.73 34.24
N ILE A 5 30.68 6.43 33.78
CA ILE A 5 30.02 6.19 32.49
C ILE A 5 30.10 7.51 31.71
N ILE A 6 31.32 7.85 31.30
CA ILE A 6 31.55 8.64 30.09
C ILE A 6 32.15 7.64 29.11
N GLY A 7 31.27 6.81 28.52
CA GLY A 7 31.61 5.90 27.45
C GLY A 7 31.30 6.59 26.13
N ASN A 8 32.23 7.44 25.69
CA ASN A 8 32.21 8.04 24.36
C ASN A 8 32.96 7.10 23.40
N ASP A 9 32.49 5.86 23.28
CA ASP A 9 32.94 4.90 22.27
C ASP A 9 31.74 4.54 21.40
N VAL A 10 31.38 5.45 20.49
CA VAL A 10 30.66 5.03 19.29
C VAL A 10 31.62 4.13 18.54
N SER A 11 31.34 2.84 18.46
CA SER A 11 32.26 1.91 17.83
C SER A 11 32.55 2.37 16.40
N HIS A 12 33.80 2.30 15.95
CA HIS A 12 34.16 2.59 14.55
C HIS A 12 33.27 1.83 13.55
N HIS A 13 32.71 0.69 13.98
CA HIS A 13 31.75 -0.11 13.23
C HIS A 13 30.39 0.60 13.05
N ASP A 14 29.83 1.22 14.10
CA ASP A 14 28.54 1.93 14.02
C ASP A 14 28.65 3.19 13.15
N LEU A 15 29.77 3.90 13.27
CA LEU A 15 30.10 5.05 12.43
C LEU A 15 30.23 4.65 10.96
N SER A 16 30.96 3.56 10.67
CA SER A 16 31.12 3.04 9.32
C SER A 16 29.79 2.57 8.75
N ASN A 17 28.93 1.92 9.54
CA ASN A 17 27.63 1.45 9.11
C ASN A 17 26.68 2.59 8.77
N ALA A 18 26.49 3.57 9.66
CA ALA A 18 25.58 4.69 9.41
C ALA A 18 26.00 5.52 8.19
N LEU A 19 27.30 5.80 8.05
CA LEU A 19 27.83 6.50 6.88
C LEU A 19 27.72 5.67 5.61
N SER A 20 28.00 4.36 5.67
CA SER A 20 27.80 3.48 4.51
C SER A 20 26.33 3.42 4.11
N LEU A 21 25.39 3.39 5.05
CA LEU A 21 23.96 3.36 4.75
C LEU A 21 23.50 4.67 4.11
N ALA A 22 23.98 5.82 4.59
CA ALA A 22 23.56 7.11 4.09
C ALA A 22 24.19 7.48 2.73
N LEU A 23 25.37 6.92 2.44
CA LEU A 23 26.20 7.30 1.29
C LEU A 23 26.37 6.20 0.24
N SER A 24 25.97 4.95 0.51
CA SER A 24 25.99 3.89 -0.49
C SER A 24 24.78 3.99 -1.42
N ALA A 25 25.02 3.85 -2.72
CA ALA A 25 24.00 3.46 -3.67
C ALA A 25 23.80 1.94 -3.55
N SER A 26 22.56 1.46 -3.55
CA SER A 26 22.31 0.02 -3.39
C SER A 26 22.83 -0.77 -4.62
N GLN A 27 23.50 -1.90 -4.39
CA GLN A 27 23.84 -2.88 -5.44
C GLN A 27 22.59 -3.40 -6.17
N THR A 28 21.41 -3.30 -5.56
CA THR A 28 20.13 -3.64 -6.17
C THR A 28 19.78 -2.70 -7.33
N GLN A 29 20.23 -1.44 -7.28
CA GLN A 29 20.04 -0.47 -8.36
C GLN A 29 20.78 -0.91 -9.64
N SER A 30 21.99 -1.48 -9.54
CA SER A 30 22.72 -1.97 -10.73
C SER A 30 22.10 -3.23 -11.34
N ASN A 31 21.46 -4.08 -10.53
CA ASN A 31 20.87 -5.33 -11.01
C ASN A 31 19.45 -5.16 -11.58
N ILE A 32 18.74 -4.09 -11.20
CA ILE A 32 17.39 -3.78 -11.71
C ILE A 32 17.45 -2.83 -12.92
N LEU A 33 18.51 -2.02 -13.04
CA LEU A 33 18.71 -1.06 -14.15
C LEU A 33 19.23 -1.70 -15.45
N GLU A 34 19.32 -3.03 -15.57
CA GLU A 34 19.52 -3.68 -16.87
C GLU A 34 18.25 -3.67 -17.74
N ASP A 35 17.10 -3.24 -17.22
CA ASP A 35 15.84 -3.16 -17.97
C ASP A 35 15.38 -1.69 -18.16
N GLY A 36 15.69 -1.15 -19.33
CA GLY A 36 14.92 -0.16 -20.10
C GLY A 36 14.41 1.14 -19.44
N ASP A 37 15.06 2.25 -19.80
CA ASP A 37 14.47 3.58 -20.04
C ASP A 37 13.40 4.08 -19.06
N LEU A 38 13.78 4.58 -17.87
CA LEU A 38 13.09 5.70 -17.21
C LEU A 38 13.99 6.31 -16.13
N PHE A 39 13.97 7.64 -16.04
CA PHE A 39 14.63 8.53 -15.08
C PHE A 39 15.99 9.11 -15.51
N SER A 40 15.99 10.44 -15.63
CA SER A 40 16.96 11.27 -16.31
C SER A 40 18.30 11.38 -15.60
N LYS A 41 19.36 11.28 -16.42
CA LYS A 41 20.74 11.69 -16.18
C LYS A 41 20.84 13.12 -15.62
N THR A 42 21.46 13.28 -14.45
CA THR A 42 22.56 14.25 -14.15
C THR A 42 23.05 14.04 -12.71
N LYS A 43 24.25 13.46 -12.55
CA LYS A 43 24.97 13.38 -11.26
C LYS A 43 25.62 14.74 -10.97
N GLU A 44 24.96 15.62 -10.21
CA GLU A 44 25.70 16.65 -9.46
C GLU A 44 26.34 15.95 -8.26
N THR A 45 27.66 15.76 -8.31
CA THR A 45 28.28 14.68 -7.54
C THR A 45 28.36 14.95 -6.04
N HIS A 46 28.57 16.19 -5.57
CA HIS A 46 28.41 16.54 -4.14
C HIS A 46 28.11 18.04 -4.03
N ASN A 47 27.18 18.44 -3.17
CA ASN A 47 26.85 19.85 -2.92
C ASN A 47 26.39 20.06 -1.47
N MET A 48 27.17 20.84 -0.72
CA MET A 48 26.85 21.30 0.63
C MET A 48 26.85 22.83 0.65
N GLU A 49 25.75 23.42 1.06
CA GLU A 49 25.65 24.88 1.22
C GLU A 49 25.86 25.24 2.69
N LEU A 50 26.66 26.27 2.97
CA LEU A 50 26.86 26.85 4.29
C LEU A 50 26.33 28.27 4.28
N ILE A 51 25.38 28.54 5.18
CA ILE A 51 24.84 29.87 5.44
C ILE A 51 25.42 30.37 6.77
N GLN A 52 26.07 31.53 6.75
CA GLN A 52 26.64 32.17 7.94
C GLN A 52 25.94 33.50 8.22
N LEU A 53 25.54 33.69 9.47
CA LEU A 53 24.89 34.93 9.91
C LEU A 53 25.88 35.82 10.66
N ASP A 54 26.06 37.05 10.17
CA ASP A 54 26.82 38.11 10.85
C ASP A 54 26.10 38.50 12.17
N PRO A 55 26.85 38.82 13.24
CA PRO A 55 26.25 39.30 14.50
C PRO A 55 25.39 40.56 14.32
N ASN A 56 25.63 41.37 13.28
CA ASN A 56 24.76 42.49 12.94
C ASN A 56 23.61 42.04 12.02
N PRO A 57 22.34 42.04 12.48
CA PRO A 57 21.19 41.59 11.69
C PRO A 57 20.89 42.47 10.47
N SER A 58 21.54 43.64 10.34
CA SER A 58 21.40 44.50 9.17
C SER A 58 22.21 44.01 7.98
N ARG A 59 23.31 43.28 8.20
CA ARG A 59 24.17 42.72 7.15
C ARG A 59 23.57 41.42 6.62
N ASP A 60 23.53 41.29 5.30
CA ASP A 60 22.99 40.10 4.65
C ASP A 60 23.79 38.85 5.02
N TYR A 61 23.17 37.68 4.89
CA TYR A 61 23.84 36.41 5.21
C TYR A 61 24.86 36.06 4.12
N GLU A 62 25.93 35.37 4.52
CA GLU A 62 26.91 34.82 3.59
C GLU A 62 26.50 33.39 3.23
N SER A 63 26.50 33.03 1.94
CA SER A 63 26.25 31.66 1.46
C SER A 63 27.45 31.16 0.66
N LEU A 64 27.99 30.02 1.09
CA LEU A 64 29.14 29.34 0.49
C LEU A 64 28.72 27.94 0.05
N ASN A 65 29.11 27.54 -1.16
CA ASN A 65 28.82 26.19 -1.68
C ASN A 65 30.10 25.37 -1.81
N PHE A 66 30.08 24.17 -1.24
CA PHE A 66 31.19 23.23 -1.25
C PHE A 66 30.86 22.01 -2.12
N ARG A 67 31.70 21.75 -3.11
CA ARG A 67 31.54 20.62 -4.05
C ARG A 67 32.46 19.44 -3.75
N ASP A 68 33.48 19.65 -2.92
CA ASP A 68 34.43 18.63 -2.52
C ASP A 68 34.93 18.85 -1.08
N ALA A 69 35.57 17.82 -0.52
CA ALA A 69 36.12 17.87 0.84
C ALA A 69 37.33 18.82 0.95
N ALA A 70 38.04 19.06 -0.16
CA ALA A 70 39.20 19.94 -0.19
C ALA A 70 38.82 21.41 -0.01
N GLN A 71 37.76 21.87 -0.68
CA GLN A 71 37.18 23.20 -0.52
C GLN A 71 36.71 23.42 0.91
N LEU A 72 36.01 22.44 1.50
CA LEU A 72 35.56 22.49 2.89
C LEU A 72 36.74 22.56 3.87
N SER A 73 37.78 21.73 3.68
CA SER A 73 38.98 21.74 4.51
C SER A 73 39.76 23.05 4.38
N SER A 74 39.90 23.58 3.15
CA SER A 74 40.57 24.86 2.89
C SER A 74 39.85 26.04 3.54
N HIS A 75 38.51 26.03 3.54
CA HIS A 75 37.71 27.02 4.24
C HIS A 75 37.98 26.97 5.74
N PHE A 76 37.98 25.77 6.35
CA PHE A 76 38.30 25.62 7.77
C PHE A 76 39.73 26.05 8.13
N GLN A 77 40.69 25.83 7.24
CA GLN A 77 42.07 26.32 7.41
C GLN A 77 42.16 27.84 7.28
N SER A 78 41.47 28.45 6.31
CA SER A 78 41.45 29.91 6.11
C SER A 78 40.68 30.67 7.19
N SER A 79 39.65 30.05 7.77
CA SER A 79 38.85 30.63 8.85
C SER A 79 39.58 30.66 10.21
N GLY A 80 40.81 30.15 10.26
CA GLY A 80 41.69 30.22 11.42
C GLY A 80 41.31 29.28 12.57
N PHE A 81 42.33 28.84 13.29
CA PHE A 81 42.25 28.15 14.59
C PHE A 81 42.03 29.14 15.75
N ASP A 82 41.82 30.43 15.48
CA ASP A 82 41.68 31.46 16.49
C ASP A 82 40.28 31.44 17.11
N ALA A 83 40.16 30.57 18.10
CA ALA A 83 39.05 30.38 19.03
C ALA A 83 38.67 31.63 19.87
N ALA A 84 39.19 32.82 19.55
CA ALA A 84 39.02 34.05 20.32
C ALA A 84 37.97 35.01 19.74
N TYR A 85 37.58 34.87 18.46
CA TYR A 85 36.54 35.68 17.83
C TYR A 85 35.50 34.80 17.14
N CYS A 86 34.29 34.71 17.71
CA CYS A 86 33.13 34.16 17.01
C CYS A 86 32.77 35.10 15.85
N HIS A 87 33.33 34.87 14.66
CA HIS A 87 33.01 35.66 13.47
C HIS A 87 31.52 35.57 13.10
N PHE A 88 30.92 34.39 13.28
CA PHE A 88 29.51 34.14 13.00
C PHE A 88 28.85 33.36 14.15
N PRO A 89 27.87 33.95 14.88
CA PRO A 89 27.16 33.28 15.98
C PRO A 89 26.26 32.11 15.52
N VAL A 90 25.75 32.13 14.28
CA VAL A 90 24.91 31.06 13.74
C VAL A 90 25.43 30.60 12.38
N GLU A 91 25.64 29.29 12.25
CA GLU A 91 26.04 28.62 11.00
C GLU A 91 25.01 27.53 10.66
N ILE A 92 24.54 27.52 9.41
CA ILE A 92 23.55 26.55 8.92
C ILE A 92 24.16 25.81 7.73
N TYR A 93 24.37 24.51 7.89
CA TYR A 93 24.79 23.59 6.84
C TYR A 93 23.55 22.94 6.21
N LEU A 94 23.33 23.19 4.93
CA LEU A 94 22.30 22.58 4.12
C LEU A 94 22.90 21.44 3.30
N ILE A 95 22.37 20.23 3.55
CA ILE A 95 22.71 19.01 2.83
C ILE A 95 21.47 18.54 2.09
N HIS A 96 21.61 18.16 0.82
CA HIS A 96 20.48 17.75 -0.01
C HIS A 96 20.59 16.31 -0.49
N GLN A 97 19.45 15.67 -0.69
CA GLN A 97 19.30 14.46 -1.52
C GLN A 97 18.82 14.86 -2.92
N GLN A 98 18.97 13.99 -3.93
CA GLN A 98 18.32 14.18 -5.23
C GLN A 98 16.81 13.99 -5.10
N ASP A 99 16.41 12.93 -4.38
CA ASP A 99 15.05 12.63 -3.99
C ASP A 99 15.06 11.99 -2.58
N THR A 100 13.92 11.93 -1.90
CA THR A 100 13.80 11.36 -0.53
C THR A 100 14.33 9.93 -0.38
N TRP A 101 14.42 9.18 -1.47
CA TRP A 101 14.93 7.82 -1.46
C TRP A 101 16.35 7.70 -2.04
N SER A 102 17.01 8.79 -2.42
CA SER A 102 18.39 8.73 -2.90
C SER A 102 19.39 8.80 -1.74
N SER A 103 20.64 8.41 -2.00
CA SER A 103 21.75 8.73 -1.10
C SER A 103 21.93 10.26 -0.95
N LEU A 104 22.63 10.68 0.10
CA LEU A 104 22.98 12.08 0.30
C LEU A 104 23.96 12.57 -0.77
N ASN A 105 23.82 13.83 -1.20
CA ASN A 105 24.74 14.47 -2.14
C ASN A 105 25.99 15.03 -1.44
N VAL A 106 26.58 14.29 -0.50
CA VAL A 106 27.76 14.71 0.27
C VAL A 106 28.72 13.54 0.41
N SER A 107 30.02 13.81 0.30
CA SER A 107 31.03 12.75 0.41
C SER A 107 31.24 12.32 1.87
N ARG A 108 31.70 11.09 2.08
CA ARG A 108 32.04 10.58 3.42
C ARG A 108 33.04 11.49 4.13
N ASP A 109 34.04 11.94 3.40
CA ASP A 109 35.12 12.79 3.94
C ASP A 109 34.56 14.14 4.42
N MET A 110 33.61 14.75 3.70
CA MET A 110 32.95 15.98 4.14
C MET A 110 32.18 15.79 5.46
N ILE A 111 31.48 14.67 5.62
CA ILE A 111 30.77 14.36 6.87
C ILE A 111 31.78 14.12 8.01
N CYS A 112 32.87 13.40 7.76
CA CYS A 112 33.95 13.20 8.74
C CYS A 112 34.57 14.53 9.18
N ILE A 113 34.83 15.46 8.26
CA ILE A 113 35.34 16.78 8.61
C ILE A 113 34.37 17.54 9.52
N LEU A 114 33.05 17.47 9.28
CA LEU A 114 32.04 18.09 10.14
C LEU A 114 31.97 17.42 11.53
N LEU A 115 32.01 16.09 11.57
CA LEU A 115 32.05 15.30 12.80
C LEU A 115 33.24 15.72 13.67
N ASP A 116 34.43 15.84 13.07
CA ASP A 116 35.66 16.19 13.78
C ASP A 116 35.68 17.66 14.21
N ARG A 117 35.23 18.58 13.34
CA ARG A 117 35.26 20.03 13.61
C ARG A 117 34.33 20.44 14.74
N TYR A 118 33.11 19.91 14.75
CA TYR A 118 32.08 20.27 15.73
C TYR A 118 31.89 19.19 16.80
N ILE A 119 32.69 18.11 16.79
CA ILE A 119 32.64 16.99 17.74
C ILE A 119 31.20 16.51 17.88
N LEU A 120 30.54 16.20 16.76
CA LEU A 120 29.10 15.87 16.75
C LEU A 120 28.84 14.55 17.48
N GLY A 121 27.78 14.49 18.31
CA GLY A 121 27.42 13.29 19.05
C GLY A 121 26.82 12.16 18.20
N PRO A 122 26.59 10.98 18.80
CA PRO A 122 26.00 9.81 18.13
C PRO A 122 24.61 10.09 17.54
N GLY A 123 23.88 11.05 18.11
CA GLY A 123 22.57 11.44 17.61
C GLY A 123 22.58 11.94 16.17
N PHE A 124 23.68 12.54 15.72
CA PHE A 124 23.85 12.97 14.34
C PHE A 124 23.90 11.77 13.38
N LEU A 125 24.62 10.72 13.75
CA LEU A 125 24.72 9.50 12.93
C LEU A 125 23.38 8.75 12.88
N HIS A 126 22.64 8.72 13.98
CA HIS A 126 21.28 8.17 14.00
C HIS A 126 20.33 8.94 13.07
N MET A 127 20.46 10.28 13.04
CA MET A 127 19.71 11.12 12.11
C MET A 127 20.10 10.79 10.66
N LEU A 128 21.39 10.73 10.34
CA LEU A 128 21.88 10.40 8.99
C LEU A 128 21.44 9.00 8.53
N ALA A 129 21.37 8.01 9.42
CA ALA A 129 20.93 6.65 9.09
C ALA A 129 19.47 6.59 8.55
N CYS A 130 18.65 7.61 8.81
CA CYS A 130 17.31 7.73 8.22
C CYS A 130 17.33 8.13 6.74
N PHE A 131 18.40 8.78 6.27
CA PHE A 131 18.59 9.25 4.90
C PHE A 131 19.45 8.26 4.14
N ARG A 132 18.81 7.27 3.51
CA ARG A 132 19.50 6.19 2.78
C ARG A 132 18.82 5.90 1.47
N ASP A 133 19.56 5.27 0.56
CA ASP A 133 19.03 4.81 -0.72
C ASP A 133 17.94 3.74 -0.52
N ARG A 134 16.78 3.88 -1.18
CA ARG A 134 15.62 2.98 -1.04
C ARG A 134 14.93 2.77 -2.38
N TYR A 135 14.50 1.53 -2.64
CA TYR A 135 13.72 1.16 -3.83
C TYR A 135 12.27 0.78 -3.49
N LEU A 136 11.99 0.53 -2.21
CA LEU A 136 10.65 0.23 -1.70
C LEU A 136 10.27 1.20 -0.58
N PRO A 137 8.96 1.41 -0.36
CA PRO A 137 8.43 2.20 0.76
C PRO A 137 8.61 1.49 2.11
N THR A 138 9.84 1.15 2.48
CA THR A 138 10.20 0.63 3.80
C THR A 138 10.30 1.77 4.80
N GLU A 139 9.99 1.49 6.07
CA GLU A 139 10.08 2.45 7.18
C GLU A 139 9.22 3.72 7.01
N GLU A 140 8.10 3.66 6.29
CA GLU A 140 7.18 4.80 6.14
C GLU A 140 6.70 5.34 7.51
N GLY A 141 6.44 4.45 8.47
CA GLY A 141 6.04 4.82 9.84
C GLY A 141 7.20 5.19 10.78
N PHE A 142 8.45 4.90 10.43
CA PHE A 142 9.60 5.07 11.34
C PHE A 142 10.26 6.43 11.17
N SER A 143 10.30 7.26 12.22
CA SER A 143 10.89 8.61 12.18
C SER A 143 12.13 8.80 13.07
N GLY A 144 12.62 7.73 13.72
CA GLY A 144 13.71 7.81 14.69
C GLY A 144 13.33 8.56 15.98
N ALA A 145 13.97 8.21 17.09
CA ALA A 145 13.79 8.94 18.35
C ALA A 145 14.60 10.25 18.31
N PRO A 146 14.05 11.37 18.82
CA PRO A 146 14.83 12.59 18.99
C PRO A 146 15.99 12.31 19.95
N GLN A 147 17.17 12.82 19.61
CA GLN A 147 18.38 12.69 20.40
C GLN A 147 18.69 14.04 21.02
N THR A 148 18.66 14.09 22.36
CA THR A 148 19.02 15.29 23.11
C THR A 148 20.21 14.94 23.99
N ILE A 149 21.35 15.59 23.74
CA ILE A 149 22.55 15.45 24.56
C ILE A 149 22.78 16.78 25.25
N ILE A 150 22.86 16.75 26.58
CA ILE A 150 23.02 17.96 27.38
C ILE A 150 24.27 17.81 28.23
N SER A 151 25.16 18.78 28.08
CA SER A 151 26.38 18.94 28.86
C SER A 151 26.45 20.37 29.41
N PRO A 152 27.19 20.60 30.51
CA PRO A 152 27.25 21.92 31.16
C PRO A 152 27.67 23.07 30.25
N GLY A 153 28.45 22.80 29.19
CA GLY A 153 28.89 23.80 28.21
C GLY A 153 28.33 23.60 26.80
N ARG A 154 27.52 22.56 26.56
CA ARG A 154 27.05 22.23 25.21
C ARG A 154 25.69 21.51 25.21
N SER A 155 24.81 21.90 24.30
CA SER A 155 23.55 21.20 24.04
C SER A 155 23.49 20.74 22.59
N GLU A 156 22.96 19.54 22.38
CA GLU A 156 22.72 18.96 21.06
C GLU A 156 21.30 18.45 20.98
N PHE A 157 20.65 18.71 19.85
CA PHE A 157 19.30 18.25 19.57
C PHE A 157 19.18 17.81 18.12
N GLY A 158 18.87 16.53 17.90
CA GLY A 158 18.74 15.93 16.59
C GLY A 158 17.41 15.22 16.42
N TRP A 159 16.73 15.45 15.30
CA TRP A 159 15.49 14.76 14.98
C TRP A 159 15.21 14.74 13.48
N VAL A 160 14.32 13.84 13.06
CA VAL A 160 13.85 13.71 11.67
C VAL A 160 12.35 13.93 11.64
N TYR A 161 11.93 14.99 10.97
CA TYR A 161 10.52 15.33 10.82
C TYR A 161 9.97 14.77 9.51
N LYS A 162 8.85 14.04 9.60
CA LYS A 162 8.11 13.55 8.42
C LYS A 162 6.87 14.40 8.17
N TYR A 163 6.65 14.72 6.91
CA TYR A 163 5.52 15.55 6.48
C TYR A 163 5.03 15.14 5.09
N SER A 164 3.78 15.48 4.79
CA SER A 164 3.24 15.34 3.44
C SER A 164 3.64 16.53 2.58
N GLU A 165 3.89 16.29 1.30
CA GLU A 165 4.15 17.34 0.30
C GLU A 165 3.37 17.02 -0.97
N LYS A 166 2.73 18.04 -1.53
CA LYS A 166 2.02 17.94 -2.80
C LYS A 166 2.99 18.28 -3.93
N LYS A 167 3.17 17.35 -4.87
CA LYS A 167 3.88 17.58 -6.12
C LYS A 167 2.88 17.73 -7.27
N ASP A 168 3.21 18.60 -8.21
CA ASP A 168 2.46 18.75 -9.45
C ASP A 168 2.75 17.56 -10.37
N VAL A 169 1.80 16.63 -10.45
CA VAL A 169 1.85 15.48 -11.35
C VAL A 169 0.69 15.54 -12.33
N ARG A 170 0.93 15.17 -13.59
CA ARG A 170 -0.13 15.10 -14.61
C ARG A 170 -1.10 13.94 -14.35
N PHE A 171 -0.60 12.84 -13.80
CA PHE A 171 -1.35 11.63 -13.52
C PHE A 171 -0.88 10.97 -12.21
N GLY A 172 -1.79 10.27 -11.53
CA GLY A 172 -1.51 9.53 -10.31
C GLY A 172 -1.65 10.35 -9.02
N ASN A 173 -1.16 9.79 -7.92
CA ASN A 173 -1.24 10.43 -6.61
C ASN A 173 -0.25 11.63 -6.54
N PRO A 174 -0.70 12.87 -6.32
CA PRO A 174 0.17 14.05 -6.21
C PRO A 174 0.89 14.13 -4.86
N TRP A 175 0.45 13.39 -3.85
CA TRP A 175 0.98 13.48 -2.51
C TRP A 175 2.12 12.50 -2.25
N ARG A 176 3.16 12.96 -1.57
CA ARG A 176 4.31 12.15 -1.14
C ARG A 176 4.65 12.47 0.32
N ILE A 177 5.06 11.45 1.07
CA ILE A 177 5.63 11.64 2.41
C ILE A 177 7.13 11.93 2.23
N ARG A 178 7.58 13.05 2.77
CA ARG A 178 8.95 13.53 2.78
C ARG A 178 9.48 13.56 4.20
N HIS A 179 10.80 13.65 4.34
CA HIS A 179 11.43 13.91 5.62
C HIS A 179 12.48 15.02 5.52
N THR A 180 12.67 15.74 6.61
CA THR A 180 13.78 16.69 6.79
C THR A 180 14.40 16.44 8.15
N GLY A 181 15.72 16.35 8.20
CA GLY A 181 16.48 16.14 9.43
C GLY A 181 17.05 17.45 9.89
N ILE A 182 16.94 17.77 11.18
CA ILE A 182 17.65 18.91 11.76
C ILE A 182 18.49 18.40 12.93
N TYR A 183 19.78 18.70 12.88
CA TYR A 183 20.71 18.53 13.99
C TYR A 183 21.24 19.88 14.42
N GLN A 184 20.93 20.30 15.63
CA GLN A 184 21.43 21.54 16.21
C GLN A 184 22.45 21.23 17.30
N VAL A 185 23.58 21.91 17.25
CA VAL A 185 24.58 21.98 18.31
C VAL A 185 24.69 23.42 18.77
N HIS A 186 24.60 23.63 20.08
CA HIS A 186 24.77 24.94 20.68
C HIS A 186 25.85 24.90 21.75
N ASP A 187 26.88 25.72 21.57
CA ASP A 187 27.98 25.92 22.51
C ASP A 187 27.60 27.07 23.45
N HIS A 188 27.34 26.74 24.70
CA HIS A 188 26.94 27.70 25.74
C HIS A 188 28.10 28.62 26.17
N VAL A 189 29.34 28.17 25.99
CA VAL A 189 30.54 28.94 26.39
C VAL A 189 30.82 30.04 25.36
N ARG A 190 30.66 29.72 24.08
CA ARG A 190 30.96 30.64 22.97
C ARG A 190 29.73 31.35 22.39
N GLY A 191 28.53 30.97 22.82
CA GLY A 191 27.27 31.47 22.26
C GLY A 191 27.09 31.13 20.78
N LYS A 192 27.76 30.08 20.28
CA LYS A 192 27.74 29.70 18.86
C LYS A 192 26.77 28.55 18.63
N SER A 193 25.93 28.67 17.60
CA SER A 193 24.97 27.65 17.20
C SER A 193 25.25 27.16 15.79
N VAL A 194 25.29 25.84 15.65
CA VAL A 194 25.53 25.17 14.38
C VAL A 194 24.34 24.28 14.09
N LEU A 195 23.69 24.49 12.96
CA LEU A 195 22.55 23.69 12.51
C LEU A 195 22.93 22.94 11.25
N ILE A 196 22.69 21.64 11.22
CA ILE A 196 22.85 20.80 10.03
C ILE A 196 21.45 20.34 9.64
N ILE A 197 21.01 20.79 8.47
CA ILE A 197 19.68 20.51 7.92
C ILE A 197 19.85 19.62 6.71
N VAL A 198 19.28 18.43 6.78
CA VAL A 198 19.25 17.46 5.68
C VAL A 198 17.88 17.55 5.02
N SER A 199 17.86 18.12 3.81
CA SER A 199 16.64 18.38 3.03
C SER A 199 16.43 17.31 1.95
N PRO A 200 15.16 16.96 1.63
CA PRO A 200 14.84 15.87 0.71
C PRO A 200 15.09 16.20 -0.76
N SER A 201 15.20 17.48 -1.10
CA SER A 201 15.55 17.97 -2.43
C SER A 201 16.20 19.36 -2.36
N PRO A 202 16.90 19.82 -3.41
CA PRO A 202 17.45 21.18 -3.48
C PRO A 202 16.36 22.25 -3.59
N THR A 203 15.20 21.88 -4.14
CA THR A 203 14.03 22.75 -4.34
C THR A 203 12.95 22.50 -3.28
N ALA A 204 13.32 21.94 -2.12
CA ALA A 204 12.37 21.68 -1.05
C ALA A 204 11.75 23.00 -0.57
N HIS A 205 10.43 22.99 -0.36
CA HIS A 205 9.67 24.17 0.06
C HIS A 205 10.25 24.82 1.32
N PHE A 206 10.69 24.01 2.30
CA PHE A 206 11.34 24.52 3.50
C PHE A 206 12.62 25.31 3.21
N THR A 207 13.48 24.82 2.33
CA THR A 207 14.76 25.46 2.03
C THR A 207 14.55 26.79 1.32
N SER A 208 13.61 26.86 0.36
CA SER A 208 13.23 28.13 -0.28
C SER A 208 12.62 29.10 0.73
N TYR A 209 11.72 28.61 1.59
CA TYR A 209 11.08 29.41 2.62
C TYR A 209 12.10 29.97 3.63
N LEU A 210 13.08 29.16 4.03
CA LEU A 210 14.19 29.57 4.89
C LEU A 210 15.01 30.69 4.24
N ARG A 211 15.43 30.52 2.97
CA ARG A 211 16.20 31.55 2.25
C ARG A 211 15.43 32.85 2.11
N ASP A 212 14.14 32.80 1.79
CA ASP A 212 13.31 34.00 1.65
C ASP A 212 13.11 34.71 2.98
N THR A 213 12.96 33.97 4.07
CA THR A 213 12.80 34.55 5.41
C THR A 213 14.11 35.15 5.92
N LEU A 214 15.26 34.53 5.64
CA LEU A 214 16.58 35.05 6.00
C LEU A 214 16.91 36.41 5.37
N ARG A 215 16.32 36.75 4.21
CA ARG A 215 16.46 38.08 3.61
C ARG A 215 15.90 39.18 4.52
N GLN A 216 14.94 38.87 5.37
CA GLN A 216 14.34 39.82 6.30
C GLN A 216 15.26 40.06 7.52
N SER A 217 15.63 41.31 7.78
CA SER A 217 16.49 41.68 8.91
C SER A 217 15.86 41.37 10.27
N GLN A 218 14.52 41.50 10.37
CA GLN A 218 13.77 41.15 11.58
C GLN A 218 13.92 39.67 11.93
N PHE A 219 13.82 38.79 10.94
CA PHE A 219 14.00 37.36 11.17
C PHE A 219 15.44 37.00 11.53
N ARG A 220 16.44 37.61 10.89
CA ARG A 220 17.85 37.46 11.27
C ARG A 220 18.07 37.83 12.74
N SER A 221 17.48 38.93 13.21
CA SER A 221 17.51 39.33 14.63
C SER A 221 16.89 38.26 15.54
N ILE A 222 15.72 37.73 15.19
CA ILE A 222 15.04 36.68 15.96
C ILE A 222 15.89 35.41 15.99
N LEU A 223 16.47 35.03 14.86
CA LEU A 223 17.27 33.81 14.73
C LEU A 223 18.58 33.89 15.52
N LEU A 224 19.24 35.05 15.50
CA LEU A 224 20.43 35.30 16.31
C LEU A 224 20.14 35.24 17.81
N ALA A 225 18.96 35.75 18.23
CA ALA A 225 18.52 35.66 19.62
C ALA A 225 18.10 34.22 20.00
N ASN A 226 17.48 33.49 19.07
CA ASN A 226 16.98 32.15 19.32
C ASN A 226 17.08 31.23 18.08
N PRO A 227 18.17 30.45 17.98
CA PRO A 227 18.38 29.52 16.88
C PRO A 227 17.37 28.35 16.83
N MET A 228 16.69 28.04 17.95
CA MET A 228 15.68 26.97 18.01
C MET A 228 14.41 27.29 17.18
N VAL A 229 14.22 28.54 16.75
CA VAL A 229 13.07 28.97 15.93
C VAL A 229 13.01 28.23 14.60
N ILE A 230 14.13 27.75 14.07
CA ILE A 230 14.17 26.97 12.82
C ILE A 230 13.36 25.66 12.96
N HIS A 231 13.34 25.05 14.15
CA HIS A 231 12.55 23.83 14.39
C HIS A 231 11.05 24.08 14.33
N THR A 232 10.57 25.15 14.97
CA THR A 232 9.14 25.51 14.94
C THR A 232 8.72 26.02 13.55
N MET A 233 9.63 26.68 12.83
CA MET A 233 9.46 27.08 11.43
C MET A 233 9.30 25.88 10.48
N LEU A 234 10.07 24.81 10.68
CA LEU A 234 9.92 23.57 9.90
C LEU A 234 8.55 22.93 10.11
N ILE A 235 8.09 22.88 11.36
CA ILE A 235 6.78 22.31 11.70
C ILE A 235 5.66 23.17 11.11
N SER A 236 5.68 24.48 11.33
CA SER A 236 4.60 25.38 10.88
C SER A 236 4.45 25.42 9.37
N SER A 237 5.56 25.24 8.63
CA SER A 237 5.56 25.22 7.17
C SER A 237 4.98 23.96 6.54
N HIS A 238 4.86 22.84 7.27
CA HIS A 238 4.37 21.58 6.68
C HIS A 238 3.26 20.90 7.47
N LEU A 239 2.99 21.25 8.72
CA LEU A 239 1.99 20.56 9.53
C LEU A 239 0.58 20.62 8.89
N TYR A 240 0.22 21.77 8.31
CA TYR A 240 -1.07 21.95 7.64
C TYR A 240 -1.26 21.06 6.40
N SER A 241 -0.17 20.61 5.78
CA SER A 241 -0.21 19.80 4.56
C SER A 241 -0.92 18.45 4.77
N TRP A 242 -0.87 17.92 6.00
CA TRP A 242 -1.52 16.66 6.36
C TRP A 242 -3.03 16.72 6.17
N ARG A 243 -3.64 17.90 6.35
CA ARG A 243 -5.06 18.10 6.06
C ARG A 243 -5.38 17.81 4.60
N GLY A 244 -4.59 18.38 3.67
CA GLY A 244 -4.79 18.17 2.23
C GLY A 244 -4.48 16.74 1.79
N TYR A 245 -3.50 16.09 2.42
CA TYR A 245 -3.23 14.67 2.22
C TYR A 245 -4.43 13.81 2.60
N LEU A 246 -4.97 14.01 3.81
CA LEU A 246 -6.09 13.23 4.34
C LEU A 246 -7.38 13.47 3.54
N GLU A 247 -7.67 14.73 3.19
CA GLU A 247 -8.80 15.10 2.34
C GLU A 247 -8.76 14.39 0.97
N TYR A 248 -7.57 14.30 0.37
CA TYR A 248 -7.39 13.60 -0.91
C TYR A 248 -7.69 12.09 -0.77
N GLN A 249 -7.16 11.43 0.26
CA GLN A 249 -7.43 10.00 0.50
C GLN A 249 -8.92 9.76 0.82
N GLU A 250 -9.54 10.62 1.62
CA GLU A 250 -10.96 10.54 1.95
C GLU A 250 -11.85 10.73 0.71
N THR A 251 -11.50 11.67 -0.18
CA THR A 251 -12.22 11.89 -1.44
C THR A 251 -12.17 10.66 -2.34
N LEU A 252 -11.01 10.00 -2.44
CA LEU A 252 -10.88 8.75 -3.22
C LEU A 252 -11.74 7.64 -2.60
N LEU A 253 -11.71 7.51 -1.27
CA LEU A 253 -12.48 6.51 -0.56
C LEU A 253 -13.99 6.71 -0.76
N ILE A 254 -14.49 7.95 -0.68
CA ILE A 254 -15.91 8.26 -0.90
C ILE A 254 -16.35 7.87 -2.32
N LYS A 255 -15.51 8.11 -3.33
CA LYS A 255 -15.83 7.70 -4.72
C LYS A 255 -16.00 6.19 -4.84
N LEU A 256 -15.12 5.41 -4.21
CA LEU A 256 -15.18 3.95 -4.20
C LEU A 256 -16.37 3.43 -3.38
N ASP A 257 -16.66 4.07 -2.26
CA ASP A 257 -17.79 3.74 -1.39
C ASP A 257 -19.13 3.96 -2.12
N MET A 258 -19.28 5.06 -2.86
CA MET A 258 -20.45 5.33 -3.70
C MET A 258 -20.63 4.27 -4.80
N GLN A 259 -19.55 3.83 -5.45
CA GLN A 259 -19.62 2.74 -6.44
C GLN A 259 -20.14 1.44 -5.81
N SER A 260 -19.71 1.13 -4.58
CA SER A 260 -20.19 -0.04 -3.85
C SER A 260 -21.66 0.05 -3.40
N ALA A 261 -22.18 1.25 -3.16
CA ALA A 261 -23.59 1.43 -2.84
C ALA A 261 -24.51 1.23 -4.06
N CYS A 262 -24.01 1.51 -5.27
CA CYS A 262 -24.78 1.40 -6.51
C CYS A 262 -24.87 -0.04 -7.08
N THR A 263 -24.03 -0.98 -6.65
CA THR A 263 -24.07 -2.38 -7.13
C THR A 263 -25.33 -3.14 -6.75
N ALA A 264 -26.08 -2.65 -5.76
CA ALA A 264 -27.31 -3.28 -5.33
C ALA A 264 -28.44 -3.21 -6.38
N LEU A 265 -28.29 -2.42 -7.46
CA LEU A 265 -29.42 -2.02 -8.29
C LEU A 265 -29.63 -2.79 -9.59
N GLU A 266 -28.61 -3.35 -10.28
CA GLU A 266 -28.89 -4.14 -11.51
C GLU A 266 -27.68 -4.93 -12.07
N ASP A 267 -26.44 -4.42 -11.93
CA ASP A 267 -25.21 -5.08 -12.40
C ASP A 267 -24.05 -4.89 -11.39
N PRO A 268 -23.11 -5.85 -11.27
CA PRO A 268 -21.95 -5.71 -10.39
C PRO A 268 -20.97 -4.66 -10.94
N LEU A 269 -21.14 -3.40 -10.54
CA LEU A 269 -20.17 -2.31 -10.67
C LEU A 269 -18.89 -2.50 -9.82
N VAL A 270 -18.88 -3.47 -8.90
CA VAL A 270 -17.74 -3.74 -8.02
C VAL A 270 -17.01 -5.00 -8.49
N SER A 271 -15.69 -4.87 -8.59
CA SER A 271 -14.75 -5.92 -8.96
C SER A 271 -13.64 -6.06 -7.90
N PHE A 272 -12.75 -7.03 -8.12
CA PHE A 272 -11.51 -7.13 -7.34
C PHE A 272 -10.61 -5.89 -7.48
N ASP A 273 -10.72 -5.14 -8.59
CA ASP A 273 -9.94 -3.91 -8.78
C ASP A 273 -10.41 -2.81 -7.84
N THR A 274 -11.73 -2.63 -7.65
CA THR A 274 -12.26 -1.71 -6.63
C THR A 274 -11.78 -2.07 -5.22
N LEU A 275 -11.73 -3.37 -4.88
CA LEU A 275 -11.17 -3.79 -3.60
C LEU A 275 -9.68 -3.46 -3.49
N LYS A 276 -8.90 -3.68 -4.56
CA LYS A 276 -7.48 -3.33 -4.63
C LYS A 276 -7.25 -1.83 -4.43
N GLU A 277 -8.07 -0.98 -5.03
CA GLU A 277 -7.99 0.48 -4.86
C GLU A 277 -8.27 0.92 -3.42
N VAL A 278 -9.28 0.33 -2.76
CA VAL A 278 -9.55 0.57 -1.33
C VAL A 278 -8.36 0.15 -0.46
N ARG A 279 -7.74 -1.00 -0.73
CA ARG A 279 -6.53 -1.48 -0.02
C ARG A 279 -5.31 -0.58 -0.24
N VAL A 280 -5.20 0.08 -1.39
CA VAL A 280 -4.14 1.07 -1.64
C VAL A 280 -4.32 2.29 -0.73
N ILE A 281 -5.56 2.77 -0.54
CA ILE A 281 -5.86 3.86 0.41
C ILE A 281 -5.51 3.42 1.84
N GLU A 282 -5.88 2.19 2.22
CA GLU A 282 -5.53 1.63 3.54
C GLU A 282 -4.02 1.69 3.80
N LYS A 283 -3.22 1.25 2.82
CA LYS A 283 -1.75 1.29 2.88
C LYS A 283 -1.21 2.71 3.07
N HIS A 284 -1.82 3.72 2.45
CA HIS A 284 -1.40 5.12 2.58
C HIS A 284 -1.76 5.76 3.92
N ILE A 285 -2.77 5.23 4.62
CA ILE A 285 -3.25 5.77 5.90
C ILE A 285 -2.57 5.10 7.10
N LEU A 286 -2.29 3.79 7.01
CA LEU A 286 -1.68 3.01 8.09
C LEU A 286 -0.42 3.66 8.73
N PRO A 287 0.56 4.18 7.97
CA PRO A 287 1.76 4.78 8.56
C PRO A 287 1.49 6.04 9.39
N ILE A 288 0.38 6.74 9.16
CA ILE A 288 0.11 8.06 9.77
C ILE A 288 -0.02 7.95 11.29
N GLU A 289 -0.58 6.86 11.79
CA GLU A 289 -0.66 6.63 13.24
C GLU A 289 0.73 6.60 13.88
N GLN A 290 1.68 5.88 13.27
CA GLN A 290 3.04 5.78 13.78
C GLN A 290 3.82 7.08 13.58
N ILE A 291 3.61 7.78 12.46
CA ILE A 291 4.22 9.09 12.19
C ILE A 291 3.76 10.11 13.23
N THR A 292 2.46 10.18 13.51
CA THR A 292 1.90 11.12 14.50
C THR A 292 2.36 10.77 15.92
N ASN A 293 2.35 9.50 16.31
CA ASN A 293 2.90 9.06 17.61
C ASN A 293 4.38 9.43 17.76
N SER A 294 5.18 9.20 16.72
CA SER A 294 6.60 9.60 16.71
C SER A 294 6.75 11.12 16.82
N PHE A 295 5.88 11.87 16.13
CA PHE A 295 5.88 13.32 16.17
C PHE A 295 5.57 13.87 17.57
N TYR A 296 4.66 13.26 18.34
CA TYR A 296 4.46 13.60 19.76
C TYR A 296 5.74 13.49 20.58
N MET A 297 6.42 12.35 20.48
CA MET A 297 7.69 12.11 21.19
C MET A 297 8.77 13.12 20.76
N GLN A 298 8.78 13.50 19.48
CA GLN A 298 9.67 14.53 18.94
C GLN A 298 9.35 15.92 19.50
N LEU A 299 8.07 16.29 19.62
CA LEU A 299 7.65 17.55 20.24
C LEU A 299 8.00 17.60 21.74
N ASP A 300 7.90 16.48 22.46
CA ASP A 300 8.40 16.37 23.84
C ASP A 300 9.92 16.54 23.95
N GLY A 301 10.67 15.97 23.00
CA GLY A 301 12.11 16.18 22.89
C GLY A 301 12.47 17.64 22.61
N LEU A 302 11.78 18.26 21.65
CA LEU A 302 11.98 19.65 21.27
C LEU A 302 11.66 20.61 22.42
N GLN A 303 10.55 20.39 23.14
CA GLN A 303 10.19 21.22 24.29
C GLN A 303 11.28 21.16 25.38
N ARG A 304 11.79 19.95 25.69
CA ARG A 304 12.86 19.79 26.68
C ARG A 304 14.16 20.48 26.26
N ALA A 305 14.55 20.32 24.99
CA ALA A 305 15.74 20.98 24.44
C ALA A 305 15.60 22.50 24.48
N PHE A 306 14.41 23.03 24.16
CA PHE A 306 14.11 24.44 24.22
C PHE A 306 14.17 25.00 25.65
N GLU A 307 13.53 24.34 26.62
CA GLU A 307 13.56 24.75 28.03
C GLU A 307 15.00 24.82 28.58
N GLN A 308 15.88 23.93 28.12
CA GLN A 308 17.28 23.92 28.52
C GLN A 308 18.10 25.02 27.83
N PHE A 309 17.85 25.24 26.54
CA PHE A 309 18.47 26.34 25.80
C PHE A 309 18.18 27.68 26.50
N VAL A 310 16.92 27.93 26.87
CA VAL A 310 16.55 29.18 27.55
C VAL A 310 17.18 29.28 28.94
N LYS A 311 17.22 28.19 29.72
CA LYS A 311 17.89 28.16 31.03
C LYS A 311 19.39 28.48 30.94
N ALA A 312 20.05 28.01 29.88
CA ALA A 312 21.49 28.19 29.70
C ALA A 312 21.86 29.54 29.06
N SER A 313 20.97 30.13 28.25
CA SER A 313 21.22 31.38 27.53
C SER A 313 20.86 32.65 28.33
N ASP A 314 20.36 32.53 29.56
CA ASP A 314 19.73 33.62 30.35
C ASP A 314 18.71 34.44 29.51
N ALA A 315 18.10 33.78 28.53
CA ALA A 315 17.22 34.41 27.57
C ALA A 315 15.89 34.77 28.22
N ASP A 316 15.26 35.85 27.75
CA ASP A 316 14.03 36.40 28.30
C ASP A 316 12.96 35.31 28.49
N GLN A 317 12.58 35.06 29.75
CA GLN A 317 11.55 34.09 30.12
C GLN A 317 10.21 34.39 29.41
N GLY A 318 9.99 35.64 28.98
CA GLY A 318 8.83 36.04 28.19
C GLY A 318 8.65 35.27 26.86
N LEU A 319 9.75 34.80 26.25
CA LEU A 319 9.70 34.03 24.99
C LEU A 319 9.34 32.55 25.17
N GLN A 320 9.36 32.03 26.41
CA GLN A 320 9.01 30.63 26.67
C GLN A 320 7.52 30.36 26.49
N LEU A 321 6.67 31.26 26.95
CA LEU A 321 5.22 31.13 26.89
C LEU A 321 4.68 30.99 25.45
N PRO A 322 5.01 31.87 24.49
CA PRO A 322 4.50 31.75 23.12
C PRO A 322 5.01 30.50 22.41
N ILE A 323 6.26 30.09 22.64
CA ILE A 323 6.82 28.89 22.00
C ILE A 323 6.21 27.62 22.58
N ARG A 324 6.01 27.56 23.90
CA ARG A 324 5.30 26.46 24.54
C ARG A 324 3.86 26.37 24.05
N ALA A 325 3.16 27.50 23.92
CA ALA A 325 1.82 27.54 23.36
C ALA A 325 1.78 27.06 21.90
N ALA A 326 2.77 27.44 21.08
CA ALA A 326 2.88 26.96 19.70
C ALA A 326 3.11 25.44 19.61
N ILE A 327 3.99 24.88 20.46
CA ILE A 327 4.22 23.43 20.53
C ILE A 327 2.95 22.69 20.95
N GLU A 328 2.21 23.23 21.93
CA GLU A 328 0.95 22.63 22.37
C GLU A 328 -0.13 22.70 21.27
N GLN A 329 -0.16 23.79 20.49
CA GLN A 329 -1.02 23.87 19.31
C GLN A 329 -0.65 22.80 18.28
N PHE A 330 0.64 22.62 17.99
CA PHE A 330 1.09 21.57 17.07
C PHE A 330 0.72 20.17 17.55
N ARG A 331 0.72 19.93 18.87
CA ARG A 331 0.21 18.68 19.47
C ARG A 331 -1.28 18.52 19.24
N SER A 332 -2.07 19.56 19.44
CA SER A 332 -3.52 19.52 19.21
C SER A 332 -3.85 19.21 17.74
N ASP A 333 -3.17 19.89 16.81
CA ASP A 333 -3.33 19.68 15.37
C ASP A 333 -2.93 18.24 14.97
N ALA A 334 -1.82 17.73 15.52
CA ALA A 334 -1.41 16.34 15.31
C ALA A 334 -2.44 15.33 15.85
N THR A 335 -3.13 15.63 16.97
CA THR A 335 -4.20 14.76 17.49
C THR A 335 -5.34 14.71 16.49
N SER A 336 -5.72 15.88 15.96
CA SER A 336 -6.80 16.01 14.99
C SER A 336 -6.51 15.19 13.74
N TYR A 337 -5.30 15.30 13.18
CA TYR A 337 -4.89 14.51 12.01
C TYR A 337 -4.83 13.02 12.30
N LYS A 338 -4.34 12.60 13.47
CA LYS A 338 -4.36 11.20 13.90
C LYS A 338 -5.81 10.66 13.96
N ASN A 339 -6.71 11.41 14.58
CA ASN A 339 -8.11 11.02 14.71
C ASN A 339 -8.80 10.92 13.35
N GLN A 340 -8.55 11.87 12.44
CA GLN A 340 -9.07 11.82 11.07
C GLN A 340 -8.50 10.62 10.30
N ALA A 341 -7.20 10.34 10.40
CA ALA A 341 -6.59 9.15 9.80
C ALA A 341 -7.22 7.86 10.31
N MET A 342 -7.48 7.75 11.62
CA MET A 342 -8.16 6.59 12.22
C MET A 342 -9.61 6.46 11.80
N HIS A 343 -10.32 7.57 11.60
CA HIS A 343 -11.65 7.57 11.03
C HIS A 343 -11.64 7.03 9.59
N ILE A 344 -10.75 7.55 8.74
CA ILE A 344 -10.60 7.09 7.35
C ILE A 344 -10.20 5.62 7.31
N PHE A 345 -9.29 5.17 8.18
CA PHE A 345 -8.88 3.77 8.28
C PHE A 345 -10.05 2.84 8.59
N LYS A 346 -10.86 3.17 9.61
CA LYS A 346 -12.06 2.39 9.96
C LYS A 346 -13.08 2.37 8.82
N LYS A 347 -13.29 3.51 8.16
CA LYS A 347 -14.18 3.59 6.99
C LYS A 347 -13.66 2.71 5.84
N THR A 348 -12.37 2.74 5.57
CA THR A 348 -11.70 1.90 4.56
C THR A 348 -11.91 0.41 4.84
N GLN A 349 -11.77 -0.01 6.10
CA GLN A 349 -12.03 -1.40 6.51
C GLN A 349 -13.49 -1.78 6.29
N SER A 350 -14.43 -0.90 6.65
CA SER A 350 -15.87 -1.13 6.43
C SER A 350 -16.20 -1.23 4.95
N THR A 351 -15.72 -0.31 4.11
CA THR A 351 -15.96 -0.32 2.66
C THR A 351 -15.35 -1.57 2.01
N ALA A 352 -14.14 -1.99 2.41
CA ALA A 352 -13.52 -3.22 1.93
C ALA A 352 -14.34 -4.47 2.30
N GLN A 353 -14.91 -4.51 3.51
CA GLN A 353 -15.80 -5.59 3.94
C GLN A 353 -17.09 -5.59 3.11
N SER A 354 -17.76 -4.44 2.96
CA SER A 354 -18.97 -4.32 2.14
C SER A 354 -18.75 -4.75 0.69
N ILE A 355 -17.62 -4.38 0.08
CA ILE A 355 -17.23 -4.82 -1.26
C ILE A 355 -17.05 -6.35 -1.31
N SER A 356 -16.38 -6.92 -0.31
CA SER A 356 -16.14 -8.37 -0.25
C SER A 356 -17.45 -9.15 -0.09
N ASP A 357 -18.35 -8.65 0.75
CA ASP A 357 -19.67 -9.25 0.96
C ASP A 357 -20.53 -9.16 -0.31
N SER A 358 -20.49 -8.01 -1.01
CA SER A 358 -21.16 -7.84 -2.31
C SER A 358 -20.64 -8.85 -3.35
N LEU A 359 -19.32 -9.03 -3.46
CA LEU A 359 -18.72 -9.99 -4.39
C LEU A 359 -19.17 -11.43 -4.07
N ASN A 360 -19.16 -11.80 -2.79
CA ASN A 360 -19.61 -13.12 -2.34
C ASN A 360 -21.09 -13.36 -2.67
N LEU A 361 -21.95 -12.36 -2.46
CA LEU A 361 -23.38 -12.44 -2.82
C LEU A 361 -23.58 -12.61 -4.33
N THR A 362 -22.83 -11.87 -5.16
CA THR A 362 -22.89 -12.01 -6.61
C THR A 362 -22.47 -13.42 -7.05
N TYR A 363 -21.41 -13.99 -6.46
CA TYR A 363 -21.02 -15.37 -6.74
C TYR A 363 -22.07 -16.40 -6.32
N GLN A 364 -22.70 -16.21 -5.15
CA GLN A 364 -23.79 -17.08 -4.70
C GLN A 364 -25.01 -17.00 -5.63
N GLN A 365 -25.37 -15.80 -6.10
CA GLN A 365 -26.45 -15.61 -7.07
C GLN A 365 -26.11 -16.25 -8.43
N LEU A 366 -24.88 -16.11 -8.91
CA LEU A 366 -24.42 -16.80 -10.12
C LEU A 366 -24.56 -18.32 -9.96
N ALA A 367 -24.05 -18.88 -8.86
CA ALA A 367 -24.15 -20.30 -8.57
C ALA A 367 -25.62 -20.77 -8.49
N GLN A 368 -26.49 -20.00 -7.85
CA GLN A 368 -27.93 -20.31 -7.78
C GLN A 368 -28.60 -20.27 -9.17
N SER A 369 -28.26 -19.28 -10.00
CA SER A 369 -28.78 -19.20 -11.37
C SER A 369 -28.31 -20.38 -12.23
N GLN A 370 -27.04 -20.77 -12.10
CA GLN A 370 -26.48 -21.94 -12.77
C GLN A 370 -27.15 -23.24 -12.29
N ASN A 371 -27.38 -23.38 -10.99
CA ASN A 371 -28.10 -24.51 -10.42
C ASN A 371 -29.55 -24.57 -10.92
N ARG A 372 -30.23 -23.42 -11.00
CA ARG A 372 -31.60 -23.34 -11.55
C ARG A 372 -31.63 -23.70 -13.03
N ASN A 373 -30.70 -23.19 -13.83
CA ASN A 373 -30.60 -23.52 -15.24
C ASN A 373 -30.30 -25.01 -15.44
N THR A 374 -29.41 -25.59 -14.62
CA THR A 374 -29.11 -27.02 -14.63
C THR A 374 -30.33 -27.86 -14.23
N PHE A 375 -31.09 -27.42 -13.23
CA PHE A 375 -32.33 -28.08 -12.83
C PHE A 375 -33.39 -28.03 -13.94
N MET A 376 -33.54 -26.88 -14.60
CA MET A 376 -34.44 -26.74 -15.75
C MET A 376 -34.00 -27.63 -16.91
N MET A 377 -32.71 -27.65 -17.24
CA MET A 377 -32.15 -28.55 -18.25
C MET A 377 -32.39 -30.02 -17.91
N ALA A 378 -32.17 -30.43 -16.65
CA ALA A 378 -32.43 -31.79 -16.20
C ALA A 378 -33.93 -32.16 -16.27
N THR A 379 -34.81 -31.20 -15.97
CA THR A 379 -36.26 -31.38 -16.06
C THR A 379 -36.70 -31.51 -17.53
N SER A 380 -36.25 -30.63 -18.42
CA SER A 380 -36.52 -30.74 -19.85
C SER A 380 -35.96 -32.04 -20.44
N ALA A 381 -34.74 -32.44 -20.07
CA ALA A 381 -34.16 -33.72 -20.49
C ALA A 381 -34.96 -34.93 -19.98
N ARG A 382 -35.55 -34.85 -18.79
CA ARG A 382 -36.48 -35.86 -18.26
C ARG A 382 -37.75 -35.94 -19.11
N ASP A 383 -38.35 -34.81 -19.45
CA ASP A 383 -39.57 -34.76 -20.26
C ASP A 383 -39.30 -35.28 -21.69
N ASP A 384 -38.17 -34.89 -22.29
CA ASP A 384 -37.70 -35.45 -23.57
C ASP A 384 -37.51 -36.97 -23.49
N SER A 385 -36.94 -37.46 -22.38
CA SER A 385 -36.79 -38.91 -22.15
C SER A 385 -38.13 -39.63 -22.06
N ILE A 386 -39.17 -39.00 -21.50
CA ILE A 386 -40.53 -39.57 -21.47
C ILE A 386 -41.12 -39.62 -22.87
N ALA A 387 -40.98 -38.55 -23.66
CA ALA A 387 -41.45 -38.51 -25.05
C ALA A 387 -40.76 -39.58 -25.92
N ILE A 388 -39.44 -39.73 -25.80
CA ILE A 388 -38.66 -40.76 -26.50
C ILE A 388 -39.16 -42.17 -26.14
N ARG A 389 -39.42 -42.42 -24.85
CA ARG A 389 -39.98 -43.71 -24.40
C ARG A 389 -41.35 -43.97 -25.00
N ALA A 390 -42.21 -42.96 -25.13
CA ALA A 390 -43.53 -43.10 -25.75
C ALA A 390 -43.43 -43.42 -27.25
N ILE A 391 -42.59 -42.70 -28.00
CA ILE A 391 -42.36 -42.96 -29.44
C ILE A 391 -41.80 -44.37 -29.65
N THR A 392 -40.83 -44.78 -28.82
CA THR A 392 -40.22 -46.12 -28.88
C THR A 392 -41.26 -47.22 -28.62
N LEU A 393 -42.22 -46.98 -27.72
CA LEU A 393 -43.30 -47.92 -27.45
C LEU A 393 -44.24 -48.05 -28.66
N VAL A 394 -44.66 -46.92 -29.25
CA VAL A 394 -45.55 -46.92 -30.42
C VAL A 394 -44.88 -47.60 -31.62
N THR A 395 -43.62 -47.30 -31.89
CA THR A 395 -42.84 -47.94 -32.98
C THR A 395 -42.65 -49.43 -32.75
N SER A 396 -42.33 -49.86 -31.52
CA SER A 396 -42.18 -51.28 -31.18
C SER A 396 -43.47 -52.08 -31.37
N PHE A 397 -44.65 -51.44 -31.25
CA PHE A 397 -45.94 -52.06 -31.53
C PHE A 397 -46.24 -52.11 -33.04
N TYR A 398 -45.99 -51.01 -33.77
CA TYR A 398 -46.35 -50.89 -35.18
C TYR A 398 -45.47 -51.72 -36.12
N LEU A 399 -44.18 -51.88 -35.77
CA LEU A 399 -43.18 -52.56 -36.60
C LEU A 399 -43.54 -54.04 -36.92
N PRO A 400 -43.87 -54.91 -35.95
CA PRO A 400 -44.28 -56.30 -36.24
C PRO A 400 -45.64 -56.38 -36.94
N PHE A 401 -46.58 -55.49 -36.61
CA PHE A 401 -47.91 -55.46 -37.23
C PHE A 401 -47.83 -55.10 -38.72
N SER A 402 -47.00 -54.11 -39.06
CA SER A 402 -46.77 -53.67 -40.44
C SER A 402 -45.98 -54.69 -41.26
N PHE A 403 -45.03 -55.39 -40.65
CA PHE A 403 -44.30 -56.48 -41.29
C PHE A 403 -45.24 -57.63 -41.70
N VAL A 404 -46.17 -57.99 -40.82
CA VAL A 404 -47.19 -59.00 -41.13
C VAL A 404 -48.14 -58.45 -42.21
N ALA A 405 -48.59 -57.20 -42.08
CA ALA A 405 -49.48 -56.57 -43.06
C ALA A 405 -48.88 -56.48 -44.47
N THR A 406 -47.56 -56.25 -44.59
CA THR A 406 -46.87 -56.21 -45.89
C THR A 406 -46.71 -57.60 -46.50
N ILE A 407 -46.38 -58.63 -45.72
CA ILE A 407 -46.32 -60.02 -46.21
C ILE A 407 -47.68 -60.50 -46.72
N PHE A 408 -48.77 -60.18 -45.99
CA PHE A 408 -50.10 -60.67 -46.31
C PHE A 408 -50.92 -59.72 -47.22
N GLY A 409 -50.57 -58.44 -47.28
CA GLY A 409 -51.33 -57.40 -47.97
C GLY A 409 -51.46 -57.58 -49.48
N MET A 410 -50.54 -58.34 -50.10
CA MET A 410 -50.62 -58.66 -51.52
C MET A 410 -51.53 -59.86 -51.85
N ASN A 411 -51.91 -60.70 -50.87
CA ASN A 411 -52.64 -61.95 -51.13
C ASN A 411 -54.09 -61.96 -50.60
N LEU A 412 -54.52 -60.92 -49.86
CA LEU A 412 -55.81 -60.92 -49.16
C LEU A 412 -56.95 -60.15 -49.86
N VAL A 413 -56.64 -59.29 -50.84
CA VAL A 413 -57.63 -58.47 -51.54
C VAL A 413 -57.53 -58.75 -53.04
N ASP A 414 -58.60 -59.30 -53.60
CA ASP A 414 -58.73 -59.57 -55.04
C ASP A 414 -59.84 -58.67 -55.63
N PHE A 415 -59.54 -57.95 -56.71
CA PHE A 415 -60.46 -56.99 -57.34
C PHE A 415 -61.12 -57.63 -58.55
N ASP A 416 -62.38 -58.06 -58.40
CA ASP A 416 -63.16 -58.60 -59.52
C ASP A 416 -63.75 -57.47 -60.38
N SER A 417 -63.24 -57.36 -61.62
CA SER A 417 -63.54 -56.27 -62.56
C SER A 417 -64.97 -56.28 -63.14
N GLN A 418 -65.75 -57.36 -62.97
CA GLN A 418 -67.11 -57.45 -63.51
C GLN A 418 -68.22 -57.06 -62.52
N SER A 419 -67.99 -57.18 -61.20
CA SER A 419 -69.06 -57.09 -60.20
C SER A 419 -68.97 -55.88 -59.27
N ARG A 420 -67.96 -55.00 -59.43
CA ARG A 420 -67.73 -53.80 -58.60
C ARG A 420 -67.70 -54.06 -57.08
N ASN A 421 -67.51 -55.32 -56.66
CA ASN A 421 -67.47 -55.71 -55.26
C ASN A 421 -66.04 -56.11 -54.86
N LEU A 422 -65.55 -55.52 -53.78
CA LEU A 422 -64.31 -55.97 -53.14
C LEU A 422 -64.58 -57.32 -52.46
N ALA A 423 -63.96 -58.40 -52.97
CA ALA A 423 -64.00 -59.71 -52.35
C ALA A 423 -62.84 -59.85 -51.36
N VAL A 424 -63.15 -59.84 -50.06
CA VAL A 424 -62.19 -60.07 -48.98
C VAL A 424 -62.02 -61.59 -48.79
N SER A 425 -60.78 -62.08 -48.85
CA SER A 425 -60.49 -63.52 -48.68
C SER A 425 -60.81 -64.03 -47.26
N ASN A 426 -61.38 -65.24 -47.16
CA ASN A 426 -61.76 -65.91 -45.90
C ASN A 426 -60.55 -66.27 -45.00
N GLN A 427 -59.32 -66.04 -45.46
CA GLN A 427 -58.07 -66.27 -44.73
C GLN A 427 -57.59 -65.07 -43.88
N MET A 428 -58.37 -63.98 -43.83
CA MET A 428 -58.10 -62.79 -43.00
C MET A 428 -57.84 -63.10 -41.51
N TRP A 429 -58.35 -64.21 -40.98
CA TRP A 429 -58.10 -64.60 -39.59
C TRP A 429 -56.62 -64.97 -39.32
N LEU A 430 -55.90 -65.49 -40.32
CA LEU A 430 -54.48 -65.89 -40.18
C LEU A 430 -53.56 -64.69 -39.89
N TYR A 431 -53.94 -63.51 -40.39
CA TYR A 431 -53.29 -62.24 -40.07
C TYR A 431 -53.28 -61.95 -38.57
N PHE A 432 -54.43 -62.12 -37.89
CA PHE A 432 -54.54 -61.91 -36.45
C PHE A 432 -53.80 -62.98 -35.65
N VAL A 433 -53.84 -64.23 -36.09
CA VAL A 433 -53.17 -65.35 -35.42
C VAL A 433 -51.65 -65.21 -35.42
N ILE A 434 -51.05 -64.62 -36.46
CA ILE A 434 -49.60 -64.46 -36.56
C ILE A 434 -49.14 -63.11 -35.96
N SER A 435 -49.88 -62.04 -36.21
CA SER A 435 -49.51 -60.69 -35.74
C SER A 435 -49.53 -60.57 -34.21
N VAL A 436 -50.55 -61.08 -33.53
CA VAL A 436 -50.71 -60.97 -32.07
C VAL A 436 -49.54 -61.59 -31.29
N PRO A 437 -49.15 -62.86 -31.52
CA PRO A 437 -48.03 -63.47 -30.80
C PRO A 437 -46.69 -62.81 -31.17
N LEU A 438 -46.48 -62.42 -32.43
CA LEU A 438 -45.26 -61.70 -32.82
C LEU A 438 -45.13 -60.37 -32.07
N THR A 439 -46.24 -59.63 -31.95
CA THR A 439 -46.30 -58.37 -31.19
C THR A 439 -46.04 -58.59 -29.70
N ALA A 440 -46.59 -59.66 -29.13
CA ALA A 440 -46.36 -60.05 -27.74
C ALA A 440 -44.88 -60.35 -27.48
N VAL A 441 -44.21 -61.09 -28.39
CA VAL A 441 -42.77 -61.41 -28.29
C VAL A 441 -41.91 -60.14 -28.36
N THR A 442 -42.19 -59.21 -29.29
CA THR A 442 -41.46 -57.93 -29.38
C THR A 442 -41.63 -57.08 -28.12
N LEU A 443 -42.84 -56.98 -27.57
CA LEU A 443 -43.09 -56.24 -26.32
C LEU A 443 -42.43 -56.91 -25.11
N LEU A 444 -42.46 -58.24 -25.03
CA LEU A 444 -41.75 -59.02 -24.00
C LEU A 444 -40.25 -58.78 -24.09
N CYS A 445 -39.66 -58.86 -25.28
CA CYS A 445 -38.24 -58.63 -25.51
C CYS A 445 -37.83 -57.20 -25.13
N TRP A 446 -38.62 -56.19 -25.52
CA TRP A 446 -38.39 -54.80 -25.13
C TRP A 446 -38.48 -54.61 -23.61
N ARG A 447 -39.51 -55.16 -22.96
CA ARG A 447 -39.71 -55.08 -21.51
C ARG A 447 -38.60 -55.79 -20.74
N TRP A 448 -38.12 -56.93 -21.24
CA TRP A 448 -36.99 -57.66 -20.65
C TRP A 448 -35.69 -56.87 -20.79
N ARG A 449 -35.41 -56.35 -21.99
CA ARG A 449 -34.24 -55.50 -22.25
C ARG A 449 -34.26 -54.25 -21.36
N MET A 450 -35.38 -53.53 -21.29
CA MET A 450 -35.55 -52.37 -20.40
C MET A 450 -35.32 -52.70 -18.91
N ARG A 451 -35.77 -53.88 -18.45
CA ARG A 451 -35.51 -54.32 -17.06
C ARG A 451 -34.03 -54.56 -16.80
N ILE A 452 -33.32 -55.18 -17.74
CA ILE A 452 -31.88 -55.45 -17.61
C ILE A 452 -31.08 -54.15 -17.60
N TYR A 453 -31.37 -53.20 -18.50
CA TYR A 453 -30.74 -51.88 -18.48
C TYR A 453 -31.02 -51.11 -17.18
N ARG A 454 -32.22 -51.25 -16.61
CA ARG A 454 -32.59 -50.60 -15.34
C ARG A 454 -31.90 -51.23 -14.12
N GLN A 455 -31.56 -52.52 -14.17
CA GLN A 455 -30.77 -53.17 -13.11
C GLN A 455 -29.27 -52.83 -13.19
N GLY A 456 -28.75 -52.53 -14.37
CA GLY A 456 -27.36 -52.06 -14.55
C GLY A 456 -27.10 -50.69 -13.91
N TYR A 457 -27.98 -49.71 -14.13
CA TYR A 457 -27.85 -48.37 -13.53
C TYR A 457 -28.02 -48.37 -12.00
N GLY A 458 -28.87 -49.23 -11.45
CA GLY A 458 -29.09 -49.31 -10.00
C GLY A 458 -27.90 -49.87 -9.21
N MET A 459 -27.02 -50.64 -9.84
CA MET A 459 -25.79 -51.15 -9.20
C MET A 459 -24.67 -50.10 -9.17
N GLU A 460 -24.60 -49.19 -10.15
CA GLU A 460 -23.62 -48.08 -10.17
C GLU A 460 -23.96 -47.00 -9.14
N ASP A 461 -25.24 -46.63 -8.98
CA ASP A 461 -25.68 -45.68 -7.94
C ASP A 461 -25.42 -46.22 -6.53
N MET A 462 -25.64 -47.52 -6.31
CA MET A 462 -25.42 -48.16 -5.02
C MET A 462 -23.92 -48.25 -4.67
N LYS A 463 -23.05 -48.41 -5.67
CA LYS A 463 -21.58 -48.38 -5.49
C LYS A 463 -21.07 -46.95 -5.24
N SER A 464 -21.60 -45.97 -5.95
CA SER A 464 -21.24 -44.53 -5.80
C SER A 464 -21.67 -43.97 -4.44
N GLN A 465 -22.81 -44.43 -3.91
CA GLN A 465 -23.33 -44.04 -2.59
C GLN A 465 -22.58 -44.72 -1.43
N ASP A 466 -22.01 -45.91 -1.67
CA ASP A 466 -21.15 -46.61 -0.70
C ASP A 466 -19.74 -45.99 -0.67
N ASP A 467 -19.19 -45.62 -1.83
CA ASP A 467 -17.91 -44.91 -1.94
C ASP A 467 -17.97 -43.52 -1.26
N THR A 468 -19.06 -42.77 -1.42
CA THR A 468 -19.25 -41.47 -0.72
C THR A 468 -19.50 -41.60 0.78
N LYS A 469 -20.12 -42.69 1.25
CA LYS A 469 -20.23 -43.00 2.69
C LYS A 469 -18.89 -43.42 3.28
N SER A 470 -18.09 -44.19 2.56
CA SER A 470 -16.75 -44.61 3.01
C SER A 470 -15.78 -43.43 3.13
N LEU A 471 -15.84 -42.46 2.20
CA LEU A 471 -15.05 -41.22 2.25
C LEU A 471 -15.45 -40.33 3.45
N ARG A 472 -16.75 -40.18 3.75
CA ARG A 472 -17.22 -39.47 4.94
C ARG A 472 -16.83 -40.17 6.24
N SER A 473 -16.88 -41.51 6.27
CA SER A 473 -16.48 -42.27 7.45
C SER A 473 -14.98 -42.17 7.73
N ASN A 474 -14.14 -42.06 6.69
CA ASN A 474 -12.69 -41.86 6.89
C ASN A 474 -12.34 -40.43 7.31
N SER A 475 -13.06 -39.40 6.81
CA SER A 475 -12.83 -38.01 7.25
C SER A 475 -13.24 -37.75 8.71
N ASP A 476 -14.24 -38.46 9.21
CA ASP A 476 -14.69 -38.34 10.60
C ASP A 476 -13.77 -39.08 11.59
N ILE A 477 -12.92 -40.01 11.12
CA ILE A 477 -11.95 -40.75 11.93
C ILE A 477 -10.58 -40.03 11.98
N GLU A 478 -10.24 -39.21 10.99
CA GLU A 478 -9.01 -38.38 11.02
C GLU A 478 -9.17 -37.04 11.77
N MET A 479 -10.38 -36.69 12.22
CA MET A 479 -10.66 -35.46 13.01
C MET A 479 -10.88 -35.70 14.52
N VAL A 480 -10.45 -36.84 15.05
CA VAL A 480 -10.28 -37.09 16.49
C VAL A 480 -8.81 -37.35 16.77
#